data_AF-A0A8S9MKH5-F1
#
_entry.id   AF-A0A8S9MKH5-F1
#
_cell.length_a   1.000
_cell.length_b   1.000
_cell.length_c   1.000
_cell.angle_alpha   90.00
_cell.angle_beta   90.00
_cell.angle_gamma   90.00
#
_symmetry.space_group_name_H-M   'P 1'
#
loop_
_entity.id
_entity.type
_entity.pdbx_description
1 polymer ?
#
loop_
_entity_poly.entity_id
_entity_poly.type
_entity_poly.pdbx_seq_one_letter_code
_entity_poly.pdbx_strand_id
1 'polypeptide(L)'
;MFALQSLQAHDDGNVVLLELLTVLPEEISDSRHVSHQSDLRQELLSHTSMVLDFLLQQSEKQYVSPLYPQHDNRKILRCLLSWVRAGCFSEIPQGAVPSHPLLNYVFNALQGTTFDLAIEVLVELVTRHEDLPRVLLYKVQLLRDTLLKPALINADPKVVSGLACLMSEIGQAAPCLIVEASHEALILTDALLSCVSFPSEDWEIADSTLFFGGLPSSDVSMPLREIEAKLFALNAVSEVILQEGEAFDFSLIAQLVSAFSVRPSSELKGFLCVVYRSLADVVGSFSRWISVSPSNARPLLLFLAGGISEPICTHACASALRKICEDAPAVIQETSNLDILMWIGECLEQWNLALEDEEEVISAITVILGSVANKELQNKLLTQLLSSSYGVLSTLVDDDVESSGRQNPATYTRMLSSVTRGLYRIGTVLSHLATSLSSVPVADGPILSLLTVFWPILEKLFRSEHMESGSLAAAACRALSVAVQSSGEHFMLLLPSVLECLSRNFLSFQSQECYIRTGFDLGYFVDGAAG
;
A
#
# COMPACT_ATOMS: atom_id res chain seq x y z
N MET A 1 4.50 25.37 46.79
CA MET A 1 4.86 24.87 48.14
C MET A 1 3.79 25.15 49.20
N PHE A 2 3.40 26.41 49.47
CA PHE A 2 2.34 26.72 50.46
C PHE A 2 0.96 26.13 50.14
N ALA A 3 0.56 26.10 48.86
CA ALA A 3 -0.74 25.54 48.44
C ALA A 3 -0.83 24.00 48.60
N LEU A 4 0.30 23.29 48.43
CA LEU A 4 0.41 21.83 48.56
C LEU A 4 0.16 21.38 50.01
N GLN A 5 0.77 22.08 50.98
CA GLN A 5 0.61 21.78 52.40
C GLN A 5 -0.77 22.19 52.94
N SER A 6 -1.38 23.26 52.40
CA SER A 6 -2.72 23.68 52.82
C SER A 6 -3.84 22.78 52.29
N LEU A 7 -3.68 22.18 51.11
CA LEU A 7 -4.68 21.29 50.49
C LEU A 7 -4.64 19.87 51.08
N GLN A 8 -3.47 19.38 51.50
CA GLN A 8 -3.34 18.06 52.15
C GLN A 8 -4.07 17.96 53.50
N ALA A 9 -4.48 19.09 54.10
CA ALA A 9 -5.19 19.14 55.38
C ALA A 9 -6.71 18.89 55.27
N HIS A 10 -7.26 18.68 54.06
CA HIS A 10 -8.69 18.41 53.82
C HIS A 10 -8.87 17.04 53.16
N ASP A 11 -9.93 16.33 53.54
CA ASP A 11 -10.19 14.93 53.12
C ASP A 11 -10.27 14.77 51.59
N ASP A 12 -10.88 15.75 50.89
CA ASP A 12 -10.96 15.80 49.41
C ASP A 12 -9.76 16.48 48.73
N GLY A 13 -8.85 17.09 49.49
CA GLY A 13 -7.75 17.89 48.95
C GLY A 13 -6.69 17.08 48.22
N ASN A 14 -6.51 15.80 48.59
CA ASN A 14 -5.59 14.89 47.91
C ASN A 14 -6.05 14.55 46.49
N VAL A 15 -7.37 14.47 46.27
CA VAL A 15 -7.96 14.14 44.97
C VAL A 15 -7.81 15.31 43.99
N VAL A 16 -8.10 16.52 44.45
CA VAL A 16 -7.92 17.75 43.65
C VAL A 16 -6.44 17.94 43.29
N LEU A 17 -5.55 17.64 44.22
CA LEU A 17 -4.12 17.74 44.00
C LEU A 17 -3.62 16.73 42.95
N LEU A 18 -4.10 15.49 42.94
CA LEU A 18 -3.76 14.50 41.92
C LEU A 18 -4.16 14.95 40.51
N GLU A 19 -5.36 15.49 40.35
CA GLU A 19 -5.83 16.01 39.06
C GLU A 19 -4.97 17.19 38.58
N LEU A 20 -4.67 18.14 39.47
CA LEU A 20 -3.80 19.27 39.14
C LEU A 20 -2.39 18.81 38.74
N LEU A 21 -1.82 17.85 39.47
CA LEU A 21 -0.51 17.28 39.17
C LEU A 21 -0.53 16.44 37.88
N THR A 22 -1.68 15.90 37.46
CA THR A 22 -1.82 15.15 36.20
C THR A 22 -1.84 16.08 35.00
N VAL A 23 -2.61 17.18 35.06
CA VAL A 23 -2.78 18.12 33.93
C VAL A 23 -1.53 18.99 33.71
N LEU A 24 -0.77 19.26 34.77
CA LEU A 24 0.34 20.22 34.69
C LEU A 24 1.45 19.82 33.72
N PRO A 25 1.94 18.56 33.67
CA PRO A 25 2.88 18.12 32.64
C PRO A 25 2.25 17.99 31.24
N GLU A 26 0.94 17.73 31.14
CA GLU A 26 0.22 17.62 29.87
C GLU A 26 0.15 18.99 29.16
N GLU A 27 -0.22 20.05 29.87
CA GLU A 27 -0.27 21.42 29.33
C GLU A 27 1.11 21.94 28.87
N ILE A 28 2.18 21.57 29.59
CA ILE A 28 3.55 21.94 29.21
C ILE A 28 3.99 21.22 27.94
N SER A 29 3.47 20.02 27.70
CA SER A 29 3.75 19.23 26.50
C SER A 29 2.97 19.71 25.27
N ASP A 30 1.74 20.21 25.46
CA ASP A 30 0.86 20.71 24.39
C ASP A 30 1.09 22.19 24.00
N SER A 31 1.83 22.93 24.81
CA SER A 31 2.16 24.35 24.56
C SER A 31 2.96 24.53 23.26
N ARG A 32 2.35 25.17 22.25
CA ARG A 32 2.97 25.54 20.94
C ARG A 32 4.08 26.60 21.02
N HIS A 33 4.42 27.10 22.21
CA HIS A 33 5.42 28.16 22.39
C HIS A 33 6.80 27.56 22.76
N VAL A 34 7.61 27.35 21.72
CA VAL A 34 8.89 26.60 21.75
C VAL A 34 10.00 27.27 22.58
N SER A 35 9.94 28.59 22.82
CA SER A 35 11.09 29.35 23.34
C SER A 35 11.26 29.36 24.87
N HIS A 36 10.26 28.94 25.65
CA HIS A 36 10.35 28.85 27.13
C HIS A 36 10.06 27.43 27.66
N GLN A 37 9.87 26.46 26.77
CA GLN A 37 9.43 25.12 27.12
C GLN A 37 10.53 24.30 27.81
N SER A 38 11.80 24.51 27.46
CA SER A 38 12.94 23.84 28.09
C SER A 38 13.09 24.23 29.57
N ASP A 39 12.97 25.53 29.86
CA ASP A 39 13.21 26.08 31.19
C ASP A 39 12.06 25.70 32.13
N LEU A 40 10.81 25.76 31.63
CA LEU A 40 9.62 25.34 32.36
C LEU A 40 9.61 23.83 32.62
N ARG A 41 10.06 23.02 31.64
CA ARG A 41 10.20 21.58 31.81
C ARG A 41 11.29 21.24 32.82
N GLN A 42 12.42 21.96 32.82
CA GLN A 42 13.48 21.76 33.81
C GLN A 42 13.02 22.16 35.22
N GLU A 43 12.28 23.26 35.35
CA GLU A 43 11.68 23.66 36.63
C GLU A 43 10.65 22.63 37.11
N LEU A 44 9.83 22.07 36.20
CA LEU A 44 8.90 21.00 36.52
C LEU A 44 9.61 19.76 37.04
N LEU A 45 10.64 19.31 36.32
CA LEU A 45 11.39 18.09 36.67
C LEU A 45 12.13 18.24 38.01
N SER A 46 12.54 19.46 38.39
CA SER A 46 13.13 19.71 39.72
C SER A 46 12.20 19.38 40.90
N HIS A 47 10.88 19.30 40.66
CA HIS A 47 9.89 18.93 41.67
C HIS A 47 9.50 17.44 41.64
N THR A 48 10.14 16.62 40.79
CA THR A 48 9.81 15.21 40.60
C THR A 48 9.84 14.41 41.90
N SER A 49 10.89 14.57 42.72
CA SER A 49 11.05 13.80 43.96
C SER A 49 9.86 13.96 44.91
N MET A 50 9.37 15.20 45.07
CA MET A 50 8.21 15.51 45.89
C MET A 50 6.92 14.84 45.37
N VAL A 51 6.75 14.80 44.04
CA VAL A 51 5.57 14.20 43.42
C VAL A 51 5.62 12.67 43.52
N LEU A 52 6.78 12.06 43.29
CA LEU A 52 6.95 10.62 43.47
C LEU A 52 6.73 10.21 44.93
N ASP A 53 7.27 10.96 45.90
CA ASP A 53 7.04 10.73 47.33
C ASP A 53 5.56 10.86 47.71
N PHE A 54 4.86 11.85 47.13
CA PHE A 54 3.43 12.02 47.32
C PHE A 54 2.65 10.83 46.74
N LEU A 55 2.94 10.40 45.51
CA LEU A 55 2.30 9.24 44.88
C LEU A 55 2.57 7.97 45.68
N LEU A 56 3.78 7.79 46.21
CA LEU A 56 4.13 6.69 47.10
C LEU A 56 3.27 6.69 48.36
N GLN A 57 3.16 7.82 49.05
CA GLN A 57 2.32 7.94 50.25
C GLN A 57 0.84 7.65 49.96
N GLN A 58 0.32 8.06 48.81
CA GLN A 58 -1.06 7.72 48.43
C GLN A 58 -1.22 6.24 48.07
N SER A 59 -0.21 5.63 47.43
CA SER A 59 -0.21 4.20 47.11
C SER A 59 -0.13 3.31 48.35
N GLU A 60 0.59 3.72 49.39
CA GLU A 60 0.74 2.97 50.64
C GLU A 60 -0.52 3.00 51.51
N LYS A 61 -1.28 4.10 51.50
CA LYS A 61 -2.56 4.22 52.22
C LYS A 61 -3.60 3.19 51.77
N GLN A 62 -3.49 2.68 50.54
CA GLN A 62 -4.32 1.61 50.01
C GLN A 62 -4.15 0.30 50.79
N TYR A 63 -2.95 -0.01 51.29
CA TYR A 63 -2.69 -1.26 52.01
C TYR A 63 -3.22 -1.24 53.45
N VAL A 64 -3.56 -0.06 53.97
CA VAL A 64 -3.96 0.14 55.38
C VAL A 64 -5.47 0.06 55.58
N SER A 65 -6.29 0.30 54.54
CA SER A 65 -7.75 0.22 54.65
C SER A 65 -8.40 -0.35 53.38
N PRO A 66 -9.02 -1.55 53.42
CA PRO A 66 -9.66 -2.19 52.27
C PRO A 66 -10.97 -1.51 51.81
N LEU A 67 -11.37 -0.40 52.45
CA LEU A 67 -12.50 0.45 52.05
C LEU A 67 -12.08 1.66 51.19
N TYR A 68 -10.81 1.74 50.75
CA TYR A 68 -10.36 2.81 49.87
C TYR A 68 -11.05 2.75 48.48
N PRO A 69 -11.57 3.87 47.94
CA PRO A 69 -12.24 3.87 46.64
C PRO A 69 -11.28 3.49 45.50
N GLN A 70 -11.65 2.50 44.68
CA GLN A 70 -10.89 2.10 43.48
C GLN A 70 -10.65 3.25 42.47
N HIS A 71 -11.44 4.32 42.56
CA HIS A 71 -11.28 5.53 41.75
C HIS A 71 -9.96 6.27 42.03
N ASP A 72 -9.36 6.12 43.21
CA ASP A 72 -8.12 6.80 43.57
C ASP A 72 -6.91 6.16 42.87
N ASN A 73 -6.91 4.84 42.69
CA ASN A 73 -5.86 4.11 41.96
C ASN A 73 -5.72 4.57 40.51
N ARG A 74 -6.86 4.83 39.85
CA ARG A 74 -6.89 5.33 38.47
C ARG A 74 -6.26 6.71 38.37
N LYS A 75 -6.48 7.58 39.37
CA LYS A 75 -5.92 8.94 39.43
C LYS A 75 -4.42 8.92 39.72
N ILE A 76 -3.97 8.03 40.62
CA ILE A 76 -2.55 7.82 40.91
C ILE A 76 -1.81 7.38 39.64
N LEU A 77 -2.33 6.38 38.91
CA LEU A 77 -1.69 5.88 37.68
C LEU A 77 -1.70 6.90 36.54
N ARG A 78 -2.77 7.70 36.38
CA ARG A 78 -2.81 8.80 35.41
C ARG A 78 -1.80 9.89 35.71
N CYS A 79 -1.72 10.30 36.99
CA CYS A 79 -0.72 11.23 37.43
C CYS A 79 0.68 10.68 37.14
N LEU A 80 0.95 9.41 37.47
CA LEU A 80 2.23 8.79 37.18
C LEU A 80 2.54 8.77 35.68
N LEU A 81 1.58 8.38 34.83
CA LEU A 81 1.73 8.35 33.38
C LEU A 81 2.12 9.71 32.79
N SER A 82 1.42 10.77 33.20
CA SER A 82 1.70 12.14 32.77
C SER A 82 3.13 12.57 33.12
N TRP A 83 3.60 12.23 34.33
CA TRP A 83 4.96 12.53 34.77
C TRP A 83 6.02 11.66 34.07
N VAL A 84 5.73 10.39 33.77
CA VAL A 84 6.61 9.54 32.95
C VAL A 84 6.76 10.12 31.55
N ARG A 85 5.66 10.57 30.92
CA ARG A 85 5.67 11.26 29.63
C ARG A 85 6.44 12.58 29.66
N ALA A 86 6.48 13.27 30.80
CA ALA A 86 7.32 14.45 30.99
C ALA A 86 8.81 14.12 31.16
N GLY A 87 9.14 12.87 31.53
CA GLY A 87 10.51 12.39 31.75
C GLY A 87 10.94 12.44 33.22
N CYS A 88 10.03 12.21 34.17
CA CYS A 88 10.33 12.30 35.61
C CYS A 88 11.51 11.40 36.06
N PHE A 89 11.68 10.22 35.48
CA PHE A 89 12.77 9.29 35.83
C PHE A 89 14.11 9.59 35.13
N SER A 90 14.21 10.67 34.34
CA SER A 90 15.47 11.03 33.64
C SER A 90 16.59 11.46 34.60
N GLU A 91 16.22 12.04 35.75
CA GLU A 91 17.16 12.54 36.76
C GLU A 91 17.52 11.49 37.82
N ILE A 92 16.81 10.35 37.84
CA ILE A 92 17.06 9.24 38.76
C ILE A 92 18.19 8.37 38.18
N PRO A 93 19.18 7.94 38.99
CA PRO A 93 20.22 7.04 38.51
C PRO A 93 19.61 5.79 37.86
N GLN A 94 20.05 5.46 36.64
CA GLN A 94 19.40 4.46 35.78
C GLN A 94 19.24 3.07 36.46
N GLY A 95 20.12 2.72 37.40
CA GLY A 95 20.02 1.49 38.20
C GLY A 95 19.01 1.50 39.36
N ALA A 96 18.42 2.64 39.73
CA ALA A 96 17.48 2.76 40.85
C ALA A 96 16.00 2.68 40.43
N VAL A 97 15.71 2.94 39.15
CA VAL A 97 14.35 2.92 38.57
C VAL A 97 13.69 1.54 38.68
N PRO A 98 14.37 0.41 38.36
CA PRO A 98 13.73 -0.91 38.41
C PRO A 98 13.39 -1.38 39.84
N SER A 99 14.05 -0.81 40.86
CA SER A 99 13.79 -1.07 42.28
C SER A 99 12.77 -0.10 42.91
N HIS A 100 12.23 0.84 42.14
CA HIS A 100 11.35 1.87 42.69
C HIS A 100 10.01 1.27 43.17
N PRO A 101 9.52 1.59 44.38
CA PRO A 101 8.30 0.97 44.92
C PRO A 101 7.04 1.24 44.08
N LEU A 102 6.98 2.38 43.37
CA LEU A 102 5.89 2.65 42.42
C LEU A 102 5.84 1.66 41.26
N LEU A 103 6.97 1.08 40.84
CA LEU A 103 6.95 0.07 39.78
C LEU A 103 6.25 -1.21 40.27
N ASN A 104 6.49 -1.61 41.51
CA ASN A 104 5.75 -2.72 42.13
C ASN A 104 4.25 -2.43 42.25
N TYR A 105 3.89 -1.17 42.54
CA TYR A 105 2.49 -0.72 42.53
C TYR A 105 1.85 -0.89 41.14
N VAL A 106 2.53 -0.46 40.07
CA VAL A 106 2.07 -0.62 38.68
C VAL A 106 1.92 -2.10 38.32
N PHE A 107 2.85 -2.96 38.73
CA PHE A 107 2.73 -4.41 38.53
C PHE A 107 1.51 -5.02 39.23
N ASN A 108 1.22 -4.58 40.46
CA ASN A 108 0.03 -5.04 41.18
C ASN A 108 -1.27 -4.54 40.52
N ALA A 109 -1.23 -3.35 39.90
CA ALA A 109 -2.37 -2.79 39.18
C ALA A 109 -2.75 -3.57 37.91
N LEU A 110 -1.86 -4.41 37.36
CA LEU A 110 -2.16 -5.31 36.24
C LEU A 110 -3.17 -6.41 36.60
N GLN A 111 -3.34 -6.74 37.88
CA GLN A 111 -4.29 -7.76 38.33
C GLN A 111 -5.70 -7.21 38.61
N GLY A 112 -5.91 -5.90 38.42
CA GLY A 112 -7.13 -5.20 38.82
C GLY A 112 -7.85 -4.48 37.68
N THR A 113 -8.84 -3.64 38.04
CA THR A 113 -9.66 -2.86 37.11
C THR A 113 -8.92 -1.72 36.40
N THR A 114 -7.66 -1.48 36.76
CA THR A 114 -6.77 -0.44 36.23
C THR A 114 -5.73 -0.97 35.24
N PHE A 115 -5.93 -2.18 34.70
CA PHE A 115 -5.02 -2.85 33.77
C PHE A 115 -4.53 -1.94 32.63
N ASP A 116 -5.43 -1.25 31.92
CA ASP A 116 -5.09 -0.43 30.76
C ASP A 116 -4.04 0.64 31.07
N LEU A 117 -4.25 1.38 32.15
CA LEU A 117 -3.34 2.44 32.57
C LEU A 117 -2.02 1.89 33.08
N ALA A 118 -2.02 0.70 33.69
CA ALA A 118 -0.79 0.04 34.11
C ALA A 118 0.03 -0.41 32.89
N ILE A 119 -0.61 -0.93 31.84
CA ILE A 119 0.06 -1.24 30.57
C ILE A 119 0.63 0.03 29.93
N GLU A 120 -0.16 1.10 29.80
CA GLU A 120 0.31 2.37 29.23
C GLU A 120 1.54 2.93 29.98
N VAL A 121 1.52 2.90 31.31
CA VAL A 121 2.66 3.34 32.13
C VAL A 121 3.90 2.48 31.86
N LEU A 122 3.75 1.15 31.79
CA LEU A 122 4.87 0.25 31.54
C LEU A 122 5.44 0.41 30.13
N VAL A 123 4.59 0.55 29.11
CA VAL A 123 5.00 0.81 27.72
C VAL A 123 5.80 2.12 27.62
N GLU A 124 5.28 3.21 28.21
CA GLU A 124 5.99 4.51 28.18
C GLU A 124 7.32 4.47 28.95
N LEU A 125 7.39 3.68 30.03
CA LEU A 125 8.64 3.49 30.77
C LEU A 125 9.67 2.66 29.98
N VAL A 126 9.23 1.61 29.28
CA VAL A 126 10.09 0.74 28.44
C VAL A 126 10.70 1.51 27.29
N THR A 127 9.92 2.35 26.62
CA THR A 127 10.38 3.13 25.46
C THR A 127 11.37 4.23 25.81
N ARG A 128 11.36 4.73 27.06
CA ARG A 128 12.17 5.88 27.49
C ARG A 128 13.41 5.54 28.31
N HIS A 129 13.48 4.36 28.91
CA HIS A 129 14.58 3.98 29.81
C HIS A 129 15.34 2.75 29.32
N GLU A 130 16.59 2.93 28.91
CA GLU A 130 17.42 1.86 28.31
C GLU A 130 17.65 0.63 29.22
N ASP A 131 17.71 0.81 30.54
CA ASP A 131 17.99 -0.28 31.48
C ASP A 131 16.73 -1.07 31.91
N LEU A 132 15.55 -0.48 31.76
CA LEU A 132 14.30 -1.08 32.22
C LEU A 132 13.87 -2.31 31.39
N PRO A 133 13.96 -2.32 30.04
CA PRO A 133 13.67 -3.49 29.22
C PRO A 133 14.41 -4.75 29.70
N ARG A 134 15.69 -4.62 30.11
CA ARG A 134 16.48 -5.74 30.60
C ARG A 134 15.90 -6.36 31.87
N VAL A 135 15.46 -5.52 32.81
CA VAL A 135 14.85 -5.99 34.08
C VAL A 135 13.46 -6.57 33.83
N LEU A 136 12.71 -5.96 32.92
CA LEU A 136 11.38 -6.42 32.55
C LEU A 136 11.42 -7.73 31.77
N LEU A 137 12.47 -7.99 30.99
CA LEU A 137 12.70 -9.26 30.31
C LEU A 137 12.71 -10.44 31.31
N TYR A 138 13.36 -10.29 32.47
CA TYR A 138 13.32 -11.30 33.54
C TYR A 138 11.93 -11.48 34.17
N LYS A 139 11.03 -10.49 34.05
CA LYS A 139 9.65 -10.57 34.52
C LYS A 139 8.67 -11.08 33.46
N VAL A 140 9.09 -11.21 32.19
CA VAL A 140 8.23 -11.69 31.09
C VAL A 140 7.69 -13.09 31.39
N GLN A 141 8.52 -13.98 31.96
CA GLN A 141 8.06 -15.32 32.35
C GLN A 141 6.91 -15.26 33.35
N LEU A 142 7.01 -14.39 34.35
CA LEU A 142 5.95 -14.18 35.34
C LEU A 142 4.68 -13.63 34.67
N LEU A 143 4.79 -12.62 33.81
CA LEU A 143 3.65 -12.04 33.11
C LEU A 143 2.96 -13.07 32.19
N ARG A 144 3.75 -13.86 31.47
CA ARG A 144 3.25 -14.95 30.63
C ARG A 144 2.47 -15.97 31.44
N ASP A 145 3.05 -16.44 32.55
CA ASP A 145 2.48 -17.55 33.31
C ASP A 145 1.29 -17.14 34.18
N THR A 146 1.29 -15.90 34.69
CA THR A 146 0.24 -15.41 35.61
C THR A 146 -0.91 -14.67 34.93
N LEU A 147 -0.66 -13.96 33.83
CA LEU A 147 -1.67 -13.12 33.18
C LEU A 147 -2.01 -13.61 31.76
N LEU A 148 -0.99 -13.87 30.92
CA LEU A 148 -1.24 -14.20 29.51
C LEU A 148 -1.89 -15.58 29.34
N LYS A 149 -1.35 -16.63 29.97
CA LYS A 149 -1.92 -17.99 29.86
C LYS A 149 -3.39 -18.04 30.29
N PRO A 150 -3.79 -17.49 31.46
CA PRO A 150 -5.20 -17.41 31.83
C PRO A 150 -6.05 -16.59 30.85
N ALA A 151 -5.52 -15.46 30.35
CA ALA A 151 -6.24 -14.60 29.40
C ALA A 151 -6.49 -15.31 28.05
N LEU A 152 -5.52 -16.07 27.55
CA LEU A 152 -5.68 -16.89 26.34
C LEU A 152 -6.74 -17.99 26.52
N ILE A 153 -6.77 -18.66 27.69
CA ILE A 153 -7.78 -19.69 28.00
C ILE A 153 -9.18 -19.08 28.12
N ASN A 154 -9.29 -17.93 28.78
CA ASN A 154 -10.56 -17.24 29.02
C ASN A 154 -11.02 -16.39 27.82
N ALA A 155 -10.22 -16.34 26.75
CA ALA A 155 -10.42 -15.50 25.58
C ALA A 155 -10.70 -14.03 25.93
N ASP A 156 -9.89 -13.45 26.81
CA ASP A 156 -9.98 -12.03 27.17
C ASP A 156 -9.13 -11.18 26.20
N PRO A 157 -9.72 -10.56 25.16
CA PRO A 157 -8.97 -9.85 24.13
C PRO A 157 -8.25 -8.62 24.70
N LYS A 158 -8.78 -8.03 25.76
CA LYS A 158 -8.26 -6.80 26.36
C LYS A 158 -6.92 -7.05 27.04
N VAL A 159 -6.84 -8.13 27.83
CA VAL A 159 -5.61 -8.52 28.51
C VAL A 159 -4.57 -9.04 27.53
N VAL A 160 -4.98 -9.85 26.54
CA VAL A 160 -4.07 -10.36 25.49
C VAL A 160 -3.47 -9.20 24.69
N SER A 161 -4.28 -8.24 24.24
CA SER A 161 -3.82 -7.07 23.49
C SER A 161 -2.83 -6.21 24.29
N GLY A 162 -3.19 -5.87 25.55
CA GLY A 162 -2.31 -5.06 26.39
C GLY A 162 -0.97 -5.72 26.69
N LEU A 163 -0.96 -7.04 26.94
CA LEU A 163 0.28 -7.80 27.16
C LEU A 163 1.09 -7.97 25.88
N ALA A 164 0.43 -8.19 24.73
CA ALA A 164 1.10 -8.28 23.43
C ALA A 164 1.83 -6.98 23.09
N CYS A 165 1.17 -5.82 23.29
CA CYS A 165 1.78 -4.51 23.14
C CYS A 165 3.00 -4.33 24.06
N LEU A 166 2.85 -4.56 25.37
CA LEU A 166 3.96 -4.44 26.32
C LEU A 166 5.14 -5.34 25.97
N MET A 167 4.88 -6.61 25.62
CA MET A 167 5.92 -7.57 25.26
C MET A 167 6.63 -7.19 23.95
N SER A 168 5.89 -6.65 22.97
CA SER A 168 6.48 -6.15 21.72
C SER A 168 7.42 -4.98 21.99
N GLU A 169 7.01 -4.02 22.81
CA GLU A 169 7.84 -2.86 23.20
C GLU A 169 9.10 -3.28 23.98
N ILE A 170 9.00 -4.27 24.88
CA ILE A 170 10.17 -4.83 25.57
C ILE A 170 11.15 -5.44 24.55
N GLY A 171 10.64 -6.15 23.54
CA GLY A 171 11.45 -6.74 22.49
C GLY A 171 12.14 -5.68 21.62
N GLN A 172 11.42 -4.64 21.22
CA GLN A 172 11.96 -3.54 20.42
C GLN A 172 13.02 -2.73 21.18
N ALA A 173 12.84 -2.52 22.49
CA ALA A 173 13.77 -1.76 23.32
C ALA A 173 15.02 -2.55 23.73
N ALA A 174 15.06 -3.88 23.54
CA ALA A 174 16.20 -4.74 23.92
C ALA A 174 16.69 -5.68 22.80
N PRO A 175 17.02 -5.18 21.59
CA PRO A 175 17.36 -6.02 20.45
C PRO A 175 18.62 -6.85 20.67
N CYS A 176 19.60 -6.31 21.40
CA CYS A 176 20.85 -7.03 21.72
C CYS A 176 20.62 -8.31 22.56
N LEU A 177 19.66 -8.31 23.48
CA LEU A 177 19.34 -9.47 24.33
C LEU A 177 18.57 -10.58 23.59
N ILE A 178 17.90 -10.20 22.50
CA ILE A 178 17.19 -11.12 21.60
C ILE A 178 18.17 -11.79 20.64
N VAL A 179 19.13 -11.02 20.09
CA VAL A 179 20.21 -11.56 19.25
C VAL A 179 21.08 -12.57 20.01
N GLU A 180 21.27 -12.37 21.31
CA GLU A 180 21.98 -13.31 22.19
C GLU A 180 21.22 -14.62 22.47
N ALA A 181 19.96 -14.76 22.00
CA ALA A 181 19.10 -15.92 22.19
C ALA A 181 19.01 -16.38 23.66
N SER A 182 18.95 -15.42 24.58
CA SER A 182 18.78 -15.69 26.01
C SER A 182 17.48 -16.47 26.29
N HIS A 183 17.44 -17.22 27.40
CA HIS A 183 16.27 -18.01 27.77
C HIS A 183 15.02 -17.15 27.90
N GLU A 184 15.17 -15.95 28.44
CA GLU A 184 14.10 -14.97 28.63
C GLU A 184 13.61 -14.36 27.30
N ALA A 185 14.51 -14.14 26.33
CA ALA A 185 14.12 -13.71 24.98
C ALA A 185 13.33 -14.78 24.21
N LEU A 186 13.67 -16.06 24.40
CA LEU A 186 12.88 -17.17 23.83
C LEU A 186 11.48 -17.23 24.46
N ILE A 187 11.38 -17.01 25.77
CA ILE A 187 10.09 -16.94 26.48
C ILE A 187 9.23 -15.77 25.96
N LEU A 188 9.86 -14.61 25.71
CA LEU A 188 9.20 -13.45 25.12
C LEU A 188 8.65 -13.76 23.72
N THR A 189 9.47 -14.41 22.89
CA THR A 189 9.11 -14.78 21.51
C THR A 189 7.94 -15.78 21.50
N ASP A 190 8.00 -16.81 22.34
CA ASP A 190 6.93 -17.82 22.49
C ASP A 190 5.61 -17.20 22.99
N ALA A 191 5.71 -16.24 23.92
CA ALA A 191 4.55 -15.50 24.41
C ALA A 191 3.91 -14.64 23.30
N LEU A 192 4.72 -13.92 22.52
CA LEU A 192 4.23 -13.11 21.40
C LEU A 192 3.60 -13.96 20.29
N LEU A 193 4.20 -15.10 19.95
CA LEU A 193 3.62 -16.06 19.00
C LEU A 193 2.27 -16.63 19.47
N SER A 194 2.12 -16.83 20.79
CA SER A 194 0.85 -17.25 21.39
C SER A 194 -0.22 -16.16 21.27
N CYS A 195 0.16 -14.87 21.35
CA CYS A 195 -0.74 -13.74 21.11
C CYS A 195 -1.15 -13.62 19.64
N VAL A 196 -0.22 -13.82 18.69
CA VAL A 196 -0.50 -13.81 17.23
C VAL A 196 -1.54 -14.87 16.86
N SER A 197 -1.46 -16.02 17.52
CA SER A 197 -2.37 -17.14 17.27
C SER A 197 -3.75 -16.96 17.92
N PHE A 198 -3.99 -15.86 18.62
CA PHE A 198 -5.25 -15.57 19.29
C PHE A 198 -6.33 -15.20 18.26
N PRO A 199 -7.47 -15.92 18.21
CA PRO A 199 -8.54 -15.65 17.26
C PRO A 199 -9.32 -14.40 17.67
N SER A 200 -8.89 -13.23 17.18
CA SER A 200 -9.59 -11.95 17.32
C SER A 200 -10.17 -11.52 15.97
N GLU A 201 -11.37 -10.93 15.96
CA GLU A 201 -11.91 -10.26 14.76
C GLU A 201 -11.19 -8.92 14.49
N ASP A 202 -10.67 -8.30 15.55
CA ASP A 202 -9.87 -7.08 15.51
C ASP A 202 -8.38 -7.46 15.40
N TRP A 203 -7.74 -7.08 14.28
CA TRP A 203 -6.34 -7.41 13.96
C TRP A 203 -5.30 -6.69 14.85
N GLU A 204 -5.73 -5.87 15.81
CA GLU A 204 -4.85 -5.06 16.68
C GLU A 204 -3.81 -5.89 17.46
N ILE A 205 -4.20 -7.11 17.87
CA ILE A 205 -3.30 -8.02 18.61
C ILE A 205 -2.21 -8.57 17.70
N ALA A 206 -2.54 -8.91 16.45
CA ALA A 206 -1.53 -9.33 15.49
C ALA A 206 -0.65 -8.14 15.07
N ASP A 207 -1.24 -6.98 14.79
CA ASP A 207 -0.54 -5.79 14.31
C ASP A 207 0.52 -5.29 15.30
N SER A 208 0.20 -5.29 16.60
CA SER A 208 1.16 -4.94 17.67
C SER A 208 2.36 -5.90 17.77
N THR A 209 2.26 -7.12 17.25
CA THR A 209 3.31 -8.15 17.27
C THR A 209 4.06 -8.31 15.95
N LEU A 210 3.54 -7.76 14.84
CA LEU A 210 4.12 -7.88 13.49
C LEU A 210 5.51 -7.24 13.35
N PHE A 211 5.90 -6.35 14.26
CA PHE A 211 7.25 -5.78 14.31
C PHE A 211 8.34 -6.77 14.80
N PHE A 212 7.96 -7.95 15.31
CA PHE A 212 8.89 -8.88 15.99
C PHE A 212 9.01 -10.28 15.36
N GLY A 213 8.08 -10.72 14.50
CA GLY A 213 7.95 -12.14 14.13
C GLY A 213 8.39 -12.50 12.71
N GLY A 214 9.55 -13.16 12.57
CA GLY A 214 9.86 -14.04 11.44
C GLY A 214 9.28 -15.45 11.68
N LEU A 215 8.60 -16.03 10.68
CA LEU A 215 7.83 -17.28 10.80
C LEU A 215 8.68 -18.54 10.51
N PRO A 216 8.45 -19.67 11.22
CA PRO A 216 8.73 -20.99 10.68
C PRO A 216 7.46 -21.80 10.39
N SER A 217 7.58 -22.66 9.39
CA SER A 217 6.61 -23.54 8.74
C SER A 217 6.23 -24.80 9.52
N SER A 218 5.02 -25.35 9.28
CA SER A 218 4.85 -26.68 8.65
C SER A 218 3.38 -27.04 8.39
N ASP A 219 3.17 -27.80 7.31
CA ASP A 219 1.95 -28.29 6.65
C ASP A 219 0.83 -28.91 7.49
N VAL A 220 -0.43 -28.59 7.14
CA VAL A 220 -1.61 -29.49 6.98
C VAL A 220 -2.66 -28.72 6.13
N SER A 221 -3.43 -29.40 5.28
CA SER A 221 -4.47 -28.85 4.37
C SER A 221 -5.03 -27.46 4.74
N MET A 222 -4.57 -26.45 4.02
CA MET A 222 -4.76 -25.04 4.37
C MET A 222 -6.18 -24.55 4.02
N PRO A 223 -6.90 -23.89 4.94
CA PRO A 223 -8.03 -23.05 4.58
C PRO A 223 -7.60 -21.95 3.61
N LEU A 224 -8.47 -21.54 2.67
CA LEU A 224 -8.16 -20.47 1.70
C LEU A 224 -7.64 -19.18 2.38
N ARG A 225 -8.11 -18.89 3.59
CA ARG A 225 -7.67 -17.74 4.42
C ARG A 225 -6.20 -17.81 4.83
N GLU A 226 -5.70 -19.02 5.10
CA GLU A 226 -4.30 -19.19 5.48
C GLU A 226 -3.38 -19.10 4.25
N ILE A 227 -3.84 -19.61 3.10
CA ILE A 227 -3.12 -19.44 1.83
C ILE A 227 -3.01 -17.94 1.50
N GLU A 228 -4.10 -17.18 1.63
CA GLU A 228 -4.11 -15.74 1.40
C GLU A 228 -3.15 -14.99 2.31
N ALA A 229 -3.18 -15.26 3.62
CA ALA A 229 -2.28 -14.62 4.59
C ALA A 229 -0.80 -14.92 4.28
N LYS A 230 -0.48 -16.16 3.89
CA LYS A 230 0.89 -16.54 3.49
C LYS A 230 1.32 -15.85 2.20
N LEU A 231 0.44 -15.73 1.20
CA LEU A 231 0.72 -14.99 -0.03
C LEU A 231 0.89 -13.49 0.24
N PHE A 232 0.07 -12.92 1.11
CA PHE A 232 0.17 -11.53 1.52
C PHE A 232 1.50 -11.23 2.21
N ALA A 233 1.88 -12.05 3.19
CA ALA A 233 3.17 -11.94 3.88
C ALA A 233 4.34 -12.09 2.90
N LEU A 234 4.28 -13.07 2.00
CA LEU A 234 5.30 -13.29 0.97
C LEU A 234 5.44 -12.10 0.02
N ASN A 235 4.32 -11.47 -0.37
CA ASN A 235 4.35 -10.26 -1.19
C ASN A 235 5.00 -9.09 -0.44
N ALA A 236 4.70 -8.93 0.86
CA ALA A 236 5.23 -7.83 1.68
C ALA A 236 6.76 -7.88 1.83
N VAL A 237 7.35 -9.08 1.87
CA VAL A 237 8.81 -9.26 1.99
C VAL A 237 9.53 -9.46 0.64
N SER A 238 8.80 -9.38 -0.48
CA SER A 238 9.34 -9.70 -1.80
C SER A 238 10.59 -8.92 -2.17
N GLU A 239 10.61 -7.60 -1.97
CA GLU A 239 11.77 -6.74 -2.27
C GLU A 239 13.03 -7.13 -1.47
N VAL A 240 12.87 -7.59 -0.22
CA VAL A 240 13.98 -8.03 0.62
C VAL A 240 14.56 -9.35 0.07
N ILE A 241 13.69 -10.31 -0.26
CA ILE A 241 14.10 -11.61 -0.83
C ILE A 241 14.83 -11.42 -2.17
N LEU A 242 14.34 -10.52 -3.02
CA LEU A 242 14.95 -10.23 -4.32
C LEU A 242 16.35 -9.62 -4.18
N GLN A 243 16.63 -8.88 -3.10
CA GLN A 243 17.93 -8.26 -2.83
C GLN A 243 18.95 -9.24 -2.24
N GLU A 244 18.51 -10.18 -1.40
CA GLU A 244 19.40 -11.11 -0.69
C GLU A 244 19.87 -12.31 -1.55
N GLY A 245 19.18 -12.60 -2.66
CA GLY A 245 19.69 -13.51 -3.70
C GLY A 245 19.80 -14.99 -3.31
N GLU A 246 19.18 -15.42 -2.21
CA GLU A 246 19.06 -16.85 -1.88
C GLU A 246 18.17 -17.59 -2.88
N ALA A 247 18.22 -18.93 -2.95
CA ALA A 247 17.38 -19.71 -3.85
C ALA A 247 15.98 -19.95 -3.24
N PHE A 248 14.98 -19.16 -3.63
CA PHE A 248 13.57 -19.40 -3.30
C PHE A 248 12.94 -20.41 -4.29
N ASP A 249 12.36 -21.48 -3.76
CA ASP A 249 11.67 -22.47 -4.58
C ASP A 249 10.30 -21.97 -5.03
N PHE A 250 10.20 -21.57 -6.30
CA PHE A 250 8.95 -21.09 -6.91
C PHE A 250 7.97 -22.23 -7.27
N SER A 251 8.30 -23.49 -6.97
CA SER A 251 7.51 -24.67 -7.36
C SER A 251 6.07 -24.63 -6.83
N LEU A 252 5.86 -24.24 -5.57
CA LEU A 252 4.54 -24.16 -4.95
C LEU A 252 3.68 -23.05 -5.59
N ILE A 253 4.27 -21.90 -5.87
CA ILE A 253 3.58 -20.80 -6.56
C ILE A 253 3.21 -21.21 -7.99
N ALA A 254 4.13 -21.85 -8.72
CA ALA A 254 3.87 -22.37 -10.05
C ALA A 254 2.77 -23.45 -10.08
N GLN A 255 2.71 -24.32 -9.06
CA GLN A 255 1.63 -25.30 -8.90
C GLN A 255 0.28 -24.63 -8.62
N LEU A 256 0.24 -23.62 -7.75
CA LEU A 256 -0.97 -22.83 -7.50
C LEU A 256 -1.44 -22.13 -8.77
N VAL A 257 -0.56 -21.42 -9.48
CA VAL A 257 -0.87 -20.78 -10.77
C VAL A 257 -1.43 -21.79 -11.76
N SER A 258 -0.81 -22.97 -11.89
CA SER A 258 -1.29 -24.03 -12.78
C SER A 258 -2.68 -24.53 -12.37
N ALA A 259 -2.93 -24.73 -11.07
CA ALA A 259 -4.22 -25.17 -10.56
C ALA A 259 -5.33 -24.13 -10.80
N PHE A 260 -5.01 -22.83 -10.70
CA PHE A 260 -5.94 -21.74 -10.95
C PHE A 260 -6.14 -21.45 -12.44
N SER A 261 -5.16 -21.71 -13.30
CA SER A 261 -5.24 -21.49 -14.76
C SER A 261 -6.26 -22.38 -15.47
N VAL A 262 -6.61 -23.52 -14.90
CA VAL A 262 -7.57 -24.48 -15.48
C VAL A 262 -9.01 -24.14 -15.08
N ARG A 263 -9.20 -23.30 -14.05
CA ARG A 263 -10.53 -22.95 -13.56
C ARG A 263 -11.15 -21.83 -14.41
N PRO A 264 -12.42 -21.94 -14.81
CA PRO A 264 -13.10 -20.85 -15.50
C PRO A 264 -13.32 -19.67 -14.54
N SER A 265 -13.31 -18.44 -15.07
CA SER A 265 -13.53 -17.21 -14.28
C SER A 265 -14.86 -17.23 -13.53
N SER A 266 -15.89 -17.91 -14.05
CA SER A 266 -17.20 -18.07 -13.41
C SER A 266 -17.19 -18.79 -12.06
N GLU A 267 -16.12 -19.53 -11.73
CA GLU A 267 -15.92 -20.21 -10.45
C GLU A 267 -15.14 -19.35 -9.42
N LEU A 268 -14.59 -18.21 -9.84
CA LEU A 268 -13.93 -17.25 -8.96
C LEU A 268 -14.99 -16.46 -8.18
N LYS A 269 -15.41 -17.01 -7.04
CA LYS A 269 -16.40 -16.36 -6.16
C LYS A 269 -15.95 -16.33 -4.71
N GLY A 270 -16.37 -15.28 -4.01
CA GLY A 270 -16.11 -15.10 -2.59
C GLY A 270 -14.62 -14.96 -2.27
N PHE A 271 -14.18 -15.62 -1.21
CA PHE A 271 -12.80 -15.51 -0.73
C PHE A 271 -11.75 -16.04 -1.73
N LEU A 272 -12.16 -16.85 -2.71
CA LEU A 272 -11.28 -17.33 -3.76
C LEU A 272 -10.70 -16.19 -4.60
N CYS A 273 -11.46 -15.11 -4.84
CA CYS A 273 -10.97 -13.93 -5.55
C CYS A 273 -9.86 -13.21 -4.77
N VAL A 274 -9.94 -13.23 -3.43
CA VAL A 274 -8.91 -12.60 -2.58
C VAL A 274 -7.61 -13.40 -2.68
N VAL A 275 -7.67 -14.73 -2.59
CA VAL A 275 -6.52 -15.61 -2.80
C VAL A 275 -5.92 -15.41 -4.20
N TYR A 276 -6.78 -15.30 -5.21
CA TYR A 276 -6.36 -15.10 -6.60
C TYR A 276 -5.61 -13.77 -6.78
N ARG A 277 -6.15 -12.68 -6.23
CA ARG A 277 -5.53 -11.36 -6.21
C ARG A 277 -4.17 -11.40 -5.50
N SER A 278 -4.11 -11.95 -4.29
CA SER A 278 -2.85 -12.04 -3.52
C SER A 278 -1.82 -12.92 -4.23
N LEU A 279 -2.25 -13.96 -4.94
CA LEU A 279 -1.36 -14.77 -5.79
C LEU A 279 -0.83 -13.97 -6.99
N ALA A 280 -1.67 -13.16 -7.63
CA ALA A 280 -1.25 -12.28 -8.73
C ALA A 280 -0.25 -11.22 -8.26
N ASP A 281 -0.46 -10.63 -7.06
CA ASP A 281 0.47 -9.67 -6.46
C ASP A 281 1.85 -10.31 -6.24
N VAL A 282 1.92 -11.52 -5.65
CA VAL A 282 3.16 -12.29 -5.50
C VAL A 282 3.80 -12.53 -6.87
N VAL A 283 3.05 -13.06 -7.84
CA VAL A 283 3.55 -13.33 -9.19
C VAL A 283 4.16 -12.08 -9.83
N GLY A 284 3.50 -10.92 -9.69
CA GLY A 284 4.01 -9.66 -10.19
C GLY A 284 5.29 -9.20 -9.49
N SER A 285 5.38 -9.33 -8.16
CA SER A 285 6.56 -8.95 -7.38
C SER A 285 7.77 -9.85 -7.67
N PHE A 286 7.57 -11.14 -7.94
CA PHE A 286 8.64 -12.08 -8.28
C PHE A 286 8.92 -12.21 -9.79
N SER A 287 8.40 -11.30 -10.62
CA SER A 287 8.56 -11.27 -12.10
C SER A 287 10.02 -11.41 -12.57
N ARG A 288 10.96 -10.66 -11.97
CA ARG A 288 12.40 -10.77 -12.25
C ARG A 288 13.00 -12.15 -12.00
N TRP A 289 12.42 -12.94 -11.12
CA TRP A 289 12.88 -14.29 -10.83
C TRP A 289 12.26 -15.33 -11.74
N ILE A 290 10.99 -15.12 -12.11
CA ILE A 290 10.30 -15.92 -13.12
C ILE A 290 11.06 -15.85 -14.46
N SER A 291 11.72 -14.73 -14.77
CA SER A 291 12.56 -14.60 -15.97
C SER A 291 13.80 -15.51 -15.96
N VAL A 292 14.38 -15.80 -14.78
CA VAL A 292 15.59 -16.62 -14.61
C VAL A 292 15.27 -18.11 -14.64
N SER A 293 14.12 -18.52 -14.11
CA SER A 293 13.62 -19.89 -14.16
C SER A 293 12.25 -19.92 -14.84
N PRO A 294 12.17 -19.98 -16.18
CA PRO A 294 10.91 -19.95 -16.90
C PRO A 294 10.05 -21.16 -16.53
N SER A 295 9.10 -20.95 -15.62
CA SER A 295 7.97 -21.85 -15.44
C SER A 295 7.02 -21.70 -16.63
N ASN A 296 6.16 -22.70 -16.88
CA ASN A 296 5.26 -22.73 -18.04
C ASN A 296 4.51 -21.38 -18.20
N ALA A 297 4.93 -20.56 -19.17
CA ALA A 297 4.40 -19.20 -19.39
C ALA A 297 2.93 -19.20 -19.77
N ARG A 298 2.47 -20.27 -20.43
CA ARG A 298 1.07 -20.41 -20.85
C ARG A 298 0.08 -20.47 -19.68
N PRO A 299 0.19 -21.38 -18.69
CA PRO A 299 -0.60 -21.34 -17.46
C PRO A 299 -0.60 -19.98 -16.77
N LEU A 300 0.56 -19.31 -16.74
CA LEU A 300 0.70 -17.99 -16.14
C LEU A 300 -0.14 -16.93 -16.88
N LEU A 301 -0.05 -16.87 -18.21
CA LEU A 301 -0.84 -15.95 -19.03
C LEU A 301 -2.34 -16.24 -18.96
N LEU A 302 -2.73 -17.52 -18.95
CA LEU A 302 -4.14 -17.91 -18.79
C LEU A 302 -4.69 -17.54 -17.41
N PHE A 303 -3.88 -17.72 -16.37
CA PHE A 303 -4.19 -17.24 -15.02
C PHE A 303 -4.39 -15.72 -15.01
N LEU A 304 -3.43 -14.94 -15.51
CA LEU A 304 -3.57 -13.48 -15.52
C LEU A 304 -4.79 -13.02 -16.33
N ALA A 305 -5.07 -13.63 -17.48
CA ALA A 305 -6.24 -13.31 -18.28
C ALA A 305 -7.56 -13.61 -17.56
N GLY A 306 -7.64 -14.74 -16.84
CA GLY A 306 -8.79 -15.08 -16.00
C GLY A 306 -9.03 -14.04 -14.91
N GLY A 307 -7.98 -13.59 -14.24
CA GLY A 307 -8.06 -12.56 -13.21
C GLY A 307 -8.39 -11.17 -13.73
N ILE A 308 -7.91 -10.79 -14.92
CA ILE A 308 -8.24 -9.49 -15.54
C ILE A 308 -9.76 -9.36 -15.77
N SER A 309 -10.42 -10.46 -16.12
CA SER A 309 -11.87 -10.49 -16.34
C SER A 309 -12.72 -10.30 -15.07
N GLU A 310 -12.12 -10.44 -13.87
CA GLU A 310 -12.83 -10.36 -12.59
C GLU A 310 -12.48 -9.07 -11.83
N PRO A 311 -13.47 -8.25 -11.42
CA PRO A 311 -13.25 -6.88 -10.93
C PRO A 311 -12.40 -6.77 -9.66
N ILE A 312 -12.38 -7.81 -8.81
CA ILE A 312 -11.57 -7.84 -7.58
C ILE A 312 -10.09 -8.09 -7.89
N CYS A 313 -9.80 -8.82 -8.97
CA CYS A 313 -8.47 -9.28 -9.33
C CYS A 313 -7.85 -8.45 -10.46
N THR A 314 -8.66 -7.67 -11.19
CA THR A 314 -8.27 -6.94 -12.41
C THR A 314 -6.96 -6.19 -12.25
N HIS A 315 -6.87 -5.31 -11.26
CA HIS A 315 -5.71 -4.45 -11.06
C HIS A 315 -4.43 -5.24 -10.79
N ALA A 316 -4.47 -6.17 -9.84
CA ALA A 316 -3.33 -7.03 -9.49
C ALA A 316 -2.85 -7.85 -10.68
N CYS A 317 -3.78 -8.40 -11.47
CA CYS A 317 -3.44 -9.21 -12.64
C CYS A 317 -2.92 -8.36 -13.80
N ALA A 318 -3.46 -7.17 -14.04
CA ALA A 318 -2.97 -6.24 -15.06
C ALA A 318 -1.55 -5.76 -14.73
N SER A 319 -1.31 -5.35 -13.48
CA SER A 319 0.02 -4.94 -13.01
C SER A 319 1.04 -6.09 -13.08
N ALA A 320 0.65 -7.29 -12.64
CA ALA A 320 1.50 -8.47 -12.73
C ALA A 320 1.84 -8.84 -14.18
N LEU A 321 0.86 -8.75 -15.10
CA LEU A 321 1.08 -8.96 -16.52
C LEU A 321 2.10 -7.95 -17.08
N ARG A 322 1.98 -6.66 -16.73
CA ARG A 322 2.95 -5.64 -17.15
C ARG A 322 4.36 -5.97 -16.70
N LYS A 323 4.56 -6.24 -15.40
CA LYS A 323 5.87 -6.56 -14.83
C LYS A 323 6.49 -7.81 -15.47
N ILE A 324 5.70 -8.86 -15.67
CA ILE A 324 6.18 -10.10 -16.32
C ILE A 324 6.59 -9.84 -17.78
N CYS A 325 5.81 -9.04 -18.51
CA CYS A 325 6.15 -8.68 -19.88
C CYS A 325 7.41 -7.80 -19.99
N GLU A 326 7.65 -6.92 -19.01
CA GLU A 326 8.85 -6.08 -18.93
C GLU A 326 10.11 -6.90 -18.55
N ASP A 327 10.00 -7.79 -17.56
CA ASP A 327 11.14 -8.51 -16.98
C ASP A 327 11.51 -9.81 -17.73
N ALA A 328 10.55 -10.44 -18.43
CA ALA A 328 10.74 -11.75 -19.08
C ALA A 328 10.31 -11.80 -20.56
N PRO A 329 10.69 -10.83 -21.43
CA PRO A 329 10.18 -10.77 -22.80
C PRO A 329 10.53 -12.02 -23.63
N ALA A 330 11.72 -12.59 -23.45
CA ALA A 330 12.17 -13.76 -24.22
C ALA A 330 11.33 -15.02 -23.98
N VAL A 331 10.75 -15.18 -22.79
CA VAL A 331 9.92 -16.34 -22.42
C VAL A 331 8.52 -16.24 -23.03
N ILE A 332 8.03 -15.01 -23.20
CA ILE A 332 6.67 -14.73 -23.67
C ILE A 332 6.60 -14.63 -25.19
N GLN A 333 7.72 -14.42 -25.88
CA GLN A 333 7.78 -14.33 -27.34
C GLN A 333 7.51 -15.64 -28.10
N GLU A 334 7.31 -16.77 -27.42
CA GLU A 334 6.88 -18.00 -28.09
C GLU A 334 5.53 -17.77 -28.81
N THR A 335 5.40 -18.31 -30.03
CA THR A 335 4.23 -18.07 -30.89
C THR A 335 2.91 -18.43 -30.22
N SER A 336 2.85 -19.49 -29.42
CA SER A 336 1.64 -19.87 -28.68
C SER A 336 1.25 -18.92 -27.56
N ASN A 337 2.21 -18.14 -27.03
CA ASN A 337 1.97 -17.17 -25.97
C ASN A 337 1.52 -15.82 -26.57
N LEU A 338 2.03 -15.46 -27.75
CA LEU A 338 1.56 -14.31 -28.52
C LEU A 338 0.07 -14.42 -28.86
N ASP A 339 -0.41 -15.60 -29.24
CA ASP A 339 -1.84 -15.84 -29.52
C ASP A 339 -2.72 -15.53 -28.29
N ILE A 340 -2.24 -15.84 -27.07
CA ILE A 340 -2.95 -15.57 -25.83
C ILE A 340 -2.97 -14.06 -25.54
N LEU A 341 -1.84 -13.36 -25.74
CA LEU A 341 -1.77 -11.90 -25.58
C LEU A 341 -2.69 -11.17 -26.57
N MET A 342 -2.74 -11.63 -27.82
CA MET A 342 -3.67 -11.07 -28.81
C MET A 342 -5.13 -11.31 -28.41
N TRP A 343 -5.45 -12.50 -27.92
CA TRP A 343 -6.77 -12.82 -27.40
C TRP A 343 -7.16 -11.93 -26.20
N ILE A 344 -6.24 -11.69 -25.26
CA ILE A 344 -6.45 -10.74 -24.15
C ILE A 344 -6.79 -9.34 -24.69
N GLY A 345 -6.03 -8.85 -25.67
CA GLY A 345 -6.26 -7.56 -26.31
C GLY A 345 -7.64 -7.45 -26.98
N GLU A 346 -8.09 -8.49 -27.67
CA GLU A 346 -9.41 -8.55 -28.30
C GLU A 346 -10.56 -8.57 -27.27
N CYS A 347 -10.34 -9.14 -26.08
CA CYS A 347 -11.35 -9.21 -25.02
C CYS A 347 -11.51 -7.92 -24.20
N LEU A 348 -10.61 -6.93 -24.33
CA LEU A 348 -10.64 -5.69 -23.53
C LEU A 348 -11.95 -4.90 -23.67
N GLU A 349 -12.59 -4.94 -24.85
CA GLU A 349 -13.89 -4.29 -25.08
C GLU A 349 -15.03 -4.93 -24.29
N GLN A 350 -14.90 -6.21 -23.96
CA GLN A 350 -15.92 -6.97 -23.24
C GLN A 350 -15.78 -6.81 -21.72
N TRP A 351 -14.56 -6.67 -21.21
CA TRP A 351 -14.28 -6.63 -19.78
C TRP A 351 -14.56 -5.28 -19.12
N ASN A 352 -14.73 -4.20 -19.89
CA ASN A 352 -15.07 -2.86 -19.40
C ASN A 352 -14.23 -2.42 -18.17
N LEU A 353 -12.91 -2.54 -18.29
CA LEU A 353 -11.94 -2.28 -17.23
C LEU A 353 -11.87 -0.78 -16.86
N ALA A 354 -11.26 -0.45 -15.72
CA ALA A 354 -10.80 0.91 -15.47
C ALA A 354 -9.76 1.31 -16.55
N LEU A 355 -9.65 2.62 -16.84
CA LEU A 355 -8.72 3.10 -17.88
C LEU A 355 -7.26 2.80 -17.51
N GLU A 356 -6.92 2.87 -16.23
CA GLU A 356 -5.58 2.55 -15.71
C GLU A 356 -5.22 1.08 -15.97
N ASP A 357 -6.11 0.16 -15.59
CA ASP A 357 -5.88 -1.28 -15.79
C ASP A 357 -5.84 -1.68 -17.28
N GLU A 358 -6.61 -1.00 -18.13
CA GLU A 358 -6.55 -1.22 -19.58
C GLU A 358 -5.22 -0.71 -20.17
N GLU A 359 -4.73 0.44 -19.71
CA GLU A 359 -3.43 0.98 -20.11
C GLU A 359 -2.29 0.04 -19.71
N GLU A 360 -2.36 -0.55 -18.50
CA GLU A 360 -1.43 -1.58 -18.01
C GLU A 360 -1.38 -2.81 -18.91
N VAL A 361 -2.53 -3.36 -19.31
CA VAL A 361 -2.60 -4.54 -20.19
C VAL A 361 -2.10 -4.22 -21.60
N ILE A 362 -2.51 -3.09 -22.18
CA ILE A 362 -2.05 -2.66 -23.51
C ILE A 362 -0.54 -2.40 -23.50
N SER A 363 -0.03 -1.78 -22.44
CA SER A 363 1.41 -1.57 -22.21
C SER A 363 2.15 -2.91 -22.25
N ALA A 364 1.69 -3.89 -21.45
CA ALA A 364 2.28 -5.22 -21.37
C ALA A 364 2.36 -5.91 -22.74
N ILE A 365 1.24 -5.92 -23.49
CA ILE A 365 1.19 -6.52 -24.84
C ILE A 365 2.14 -5.76 -25.78
N THR A 366 2.16 -4.43 -25.73
CA THR A 366 2.99 -3.60 -26.60
C THR A 366 4.49 -3.82 -26.36
N VAL A 367 4.93 -3.99 -25.11
CA VAL A 367 6.34 -4.30 -24.78
C VAL A 367 6.79 -5.61 -25.44
N ILE A 368 5.94 -6.65 -25.41
CA ILE A 368 6.24 -7.93 -26.06
C ILE A 368 6.23 -7.79 -27.58
N LEU A 369 5.21 -7.14 -28.16
CA LEU A 369 5.15 -6.92 -29.60
C LEU A 369 6.31 -6.04 -30.11
N GLY A 370 6.73 -5.06 -29.30
CA GLY A 370 7.87 -4.17 -29.56
C GLY A 370 9.21 -4.89 -29.63
N SER A 371 9.34 -6.02 -28.92
CA SER A 371 10.56 -6.82 -28.86
C SER A 371 10.63 -7.95 -29.90
N VAL A 372 9.59 -8.13 -30.74
CA VAL A 372 9.56 -9.12 -31.82
C VAL A 372 10.58 -8.78 -32.92
N ALA A 373 11.48 -9.72 -33.23
CA ALA A 373 12.57 -9.50 -34.20
C ALA A 373 12.09 -9.31 -35.66
N ASN A 374 10.98 -9.94 -36.05
CA ASN A 374 10.43 -9.82 -37.41
C ASN A 374 9.54 -8.58 -37.51
N LYS A 375 10.03 -7.53 -38.18
CA LYS A 375 9.33 -6.25 -38.37
C LYS A 375 7.98 -6.38 -39.10
N GLU A 376 7.85 -7.31 -40.06
CA GLU A 376 6.60 -7.52 -40.79
C GLU A 376 5.54 -8.15 -39.87
N LEU A 377 5.94 -9.15 -39.08
CA LEU A 377 5.08 -9.76 -38.09
C LEU A 377 4.70 -8.78 -36.98
N GLN A 378 5.66 -7.99 -36.49
CA GLN A 378 5.44 -6.93 -35.51
C GLN A 378 4.38 -5.93 -36.01
N ASN A 379 4.53 -5.40 -37.22
CA ASN A 379 3.55 -4.47 -37.80
C ASN A 379 2.17 -5.11 -37.94
N LYS A 380 2.11 -6.37 -38.36
CA LYS A 380 0.86 -7.10 -38.48
C LYS A 380 0.15 -7.26 -37.12
N LEU A 381 0.89 -7.66 -36.08
CA LEU A 381 0.33 -7.87 -34.74
C LEU A 381 -0.10 -6.56 -34.08
N LEU A 382 0.69 -5.48 -34.20
CA LEU A 382 0.32 -4.15 -33.72
C LEU A 382 -0.93 -3.62 -34.42
N THR A 383 -1.03 -3.80 -35.74
CA THR A 383 -2.22 -3.43 -36.51
C THR A 383 -3.43 -4.26 -36.09
N GLN A 384 -3.25 -5.55 -35.81
CA GLN A 384 -4.32 -6.41 -35.31
C GLN A 384 -4.81 -5.97 -33.93
N LEU A 385 -3.90 -5.62 -33.01
CA LEU A 385 -4.23 -5.16 -31.65
C LEU A 385 -5.08 -3.89 -31.68
N LEU A 386 -4.76 -2.98 -32.61
CA LEU A 386 -5.48 -1.71 -32.76
C LEU A 386 -6.67 -1.78 -33.73
N SER A 387 -6.91 -2.92 -34.38
CA SER A 387 -7.92 -3.06 -35.43
C SER A 387 -9.33 -2.72 -34.97
N SER A 388 -9.71 -3.15 -33.77
CA SER A 388 -11.01 -2.83 -33.18
C SER A 388 -11.12 -1.34 -32.87
N SER A 389 -10.04 -0.74 -32.36
CA SER A 389 -9.97 0.69 -32.01
C SER A 389 -10.11 1.57 -33.26
N TYR A 390 -9.40 1.24 -34.34
CA TYR A 390 -9.55 1.91 -35.63
C TYR A 390 -10.95 1.69 -36.22
N GLY A 391 -11.50 0.47 -36.11
CA GLY A 391 -12.84 0.16 -36.59
C GLY A 391 -13.91 1.05 -35.94
N VAL A 392 -13.92 1.17 -34.61
CA VAL A 392 -14.89 2.02 -33.91
C VAL A 392 -14.68 3.50 -34.26
N LEU A 393 -13.42 3.97 -34.34
CA LEU A 393 -13.09 5.33 -34.77
C LEU A 393 -13.61 5.65 -36.18
N SER A 394 -13.37 4.76 -37.14
CA SER A 394 -13.85 4.91 -38.52
C SER A 394 -15.37 4.95 -38.58
N THR A 395 -16.06 4.08 -37.83
CA THR A 395 -17.53 4.08 -37.81
C THR A 395 -18.13 5.37 -37.26
N LEU A 396 -17.47 6.06 -36.32
CA LEU A 396 -17.95 7.34 -35.80
C LEU A 396 -17.75 8.47 -36.82
N VAL A 397 -16.67 8.40 -37.58
CA VAL A 397 -16.21 9.46 -38.48
C VAL A 397 -16.90 9.42 -39.86
N ASP A 398 -17.49 8.28 -40.24
CA ASP A 398 -18.23 8.17 -41.50
C ASP A 398 -19.61 8.88 -41.42
N ASP A 399 -19.90 9.71 -42.44
CA ASP A 399 -20.99 10.71 -42.50
C ASP A 399 -22.42 10.18 -42.17
N ASP A 400 -22.66 8.87 -42.28
CA ASP A 400 -23.97 8.25 -42.03
C ASP A 400 -24.36 8.22 -40.52
N VAL A 401 -23.42 8.41 -39.61
CA VAL A 401 -23.65 8.35 -38.15
C VAL A 401 -24.00 9.70 -37.52
N GLU A 402 -23.60 10.82 -38.13
CA GLU A 402 -23.87 12.17 -37.62
C GLU A 402 -25.37 12.46 -37.46
N SER A 403 -26.20 11.90 -38.35
CA SER A 403 -27.66 12.10 -38.38
C SER A 403 -28.45 11.02 -37.63
N SER A 404 -27.89 9.82 -37.44
CA SER A 404 -28.58 8.65 -36.87
C SER A 404 -28.24 8.41 -35.39
N GLY A 405 -27.02 8.70 -34.95
CA GLY A 405 -26.56 8.49 -33.56
C GLY A 405 -27.29 9.35 -32.53
N ARG A 406 -27.67 10.58 -32.89
CA ARG A 406 -28.43 11.50 -32.02
C ARG A 406 -29.84 11.01 -31.68
N GLN A 407 -30.37 10.00 -32.37
CA GLN A 407 -31.72 9.46 -32.10
C GLN A 407 -31.79 8.58 -30.84
N ASN A 408 -30.66 8.04 -30.38
CA ASN A 408 -30.58 7.27 -29.13
C ASN A 408 -29.38 7.68 -28.28
N PRO A 409 -29.56 8.58 -27.29
CA PRO A 409 -28.49 9.10 -26.46
C PRO A 409 -27.65 8.02 -25.77
N ALA A 410 -28.25 6.89 -25.35
CA ALA A 410 -27.53 5.83 -24.66
C ALA A 410 -26.55 5.07 -25.57
N THR A 411 -26.94 4.86 -26.84
CA THR A 411 -26.09 4.18 -27.83
C THR A 411 -24.94 5.10 -28.26
N TYR A 412 -25.24 6.38 -28.42
CA TYR A 412 -24.24 7.41 -28.74
C TYR A 412 -23.19 7.56 -27.62
N THR A 413 -23.61 7.66 -26.35
CA THR A 413 -22.66 7.74 -25.22
C THR A 413 -21.78 6.49 -25.12
N ARG A 414 -22.33 5.29 -25.39
CA ARG A 414 -21.53 4.05 -25.40
C ARG A 414 -20.52 4.05 -26.55
N MET A 415 -20.91 4.52 -27.73
CA MET A 415 -20.01 4.66 -28.88
C MET A 415 -18.90 5.66 -28.58
N LEU A 416 -19.21 6.85 -28.05
CA LEU A 416 -18.22 7.84 -27.64
C LEU A 416 -17.25 7.30 -26.59
N SER A 417 -17.74 6.55 -25.61
CA SER A 417 -16.91 5.88 -24.61
C SER A 417 -15.95 4.88 -25.26
N SER A 418 -16.45 4.04 -26.18
CA SER A 418 -15.62 3.06 -26.91
C SER A 418 -14.54 3.75 -27.75
N VAL A 419 -14.89 4.83 -28.46
CA VAL A 419 -13.94 5.65 -29.23
C VAL A 419 -12.90 6.30 -28.32
N THR A 420 -13.33 6.85 -27.20
CA THR A 420 -12.45 7.47 -26.20
C THR A 420 -11.42 6.45 -25.71
N ARG A 421 -11.85 5.24 -25.35
CA ARG A 421 -10.96 4.13 -24.96
C ARG A 421 -10.02 3.72 -26.10
N GLY A 422 -10.52 3.62 -27.33
CA GLY A 422 -9.70 3.34 -28.52
C GLY A 422 -8.57 4.34 -28.71
N LEU A 423 -8.83 5.64 -28.50
CA LEU A 423 -7.80 6.69 -28.55
C LEU A 423 -6.76 6.55 -27.43
N TYR A 424 -7.18 6.20 -26.21
CA TYR A 424 -6.26 5.88 -25.12
C TYR A 424 -5.35 4.70 -25.47
N ARG A 425 -5.92 3.59 -25.99
CA ARG A 425 -5.15 2.41 -26.42
C ARG A 425 -4.12 2.76 -27.49
N ILE A 426 -4.51 3.50 -28.53
CA ILE A 426 -3.59 3.94 -29.60
C ILE A 426 -2.46 4.79 -29.02
N GLY A 427 -2.78 5.74 -28.14
CA GLY A 427 -1.78 6.57 -27.46
C GLY A 427 -0.79 5.72 -26.65
N THR A 428 -1.27 4.78 -25.85
CA THR A 428 -0.41 3.88 -25.05
C THR A 428 0.52 3.06 -25.93
N VAL A 429 0.02 2.49 -27.04
CA VAL A 429 0.86 1.74 -28.00
C VAL A 429 1.98 2.61 -28.57
N LEU A 430 1.66 3.83 -29.01
CA LEU A 430 2.66 4.75 -29.58
C LEU A 430 3.75 5.13 -28.57
N SER A 431 3.36 5.44 -27.33
CA SER A 431 4.28 5.80 -26.24
C SER A 431 5.30 4.69 -25.92
N HIS A 432 4.83 3.45 -25.79
CA HIS A 432 5.71 2.31 -25.46
C HIS A 432 6.64 1.95 -26.63
N LEU A 433 6.15 2.05 -27.86
CA LEU A 433 7.00 1.87 -29.04
C LEU A 433 8.13 2.91 -29.06
N ALA A 434 7.83 4.19 -28.80
CA ALA A 434 8.85 5.24 -28.74
C ALA A 434 9.97 4.95 -27.72
N THR A 435 9.59 4.45 -26.55
CA THR A 435 10.52 4.12 -25.45
C THR A 435 11.44 2.95 -25.82
N SER A 436 10.92 1.95 -26.53
CA SER A 436 11.69 0.76 -26.96
C SER A 436 12.65 1.04 -28.14
N LEU A 437 12.36 2.02 -28.97
CA LEU A 437 13.04 2.29 -30.25
C LEU A 437 14.23 3.27 -30.17
N SER A 438 14.60 3.75 -28.98
CA SER A 438 15.67 4.75 -28.75
C SER A 438 17.06 4.38 -29.31
N SER A 439 17.27 3.18 -29.88
CA SER A 439 18.59 2.70 -30.35
C SER A 439 18.77 2.54 -31.88
N VAL A 440 17.76 2.74 -32.73
CA VAL A 440 17.91 2.52 -34.20
C VAL A 440 17.23 3.59 -35.04
N PRO A 441 17.92 4.23 -36.01
CA PRO A 441 17.30 5.26 -36.81
C PRO A 441 16.82 4.77 -38.19
N VAL A 442 15.83 5.52 -38.70
CA VAL A 442 15.51 5.84 -40.12
C VAL A 442 14.58 4.91 -40.93
N ALA A 443 13.51 5.55 -41.42
CA ALA A 443 12.63 5.26 -42.57
C ALA A 443 11.47 4.25 -42.41
N ASP A 444 11.64 3.06 -41.83
CA ASP A 444 10.60 2.01 -41.87
C ASP A 444 10.24 1.47 -40.47
N GLY A 445 9.82 2.38 -39.58
CA GLY A 445 9.44 2.05 -38.21
C GLY A 445 7.96 1.64 -38.08
N PRO A 446 7.61 0.74 -37.14
CA PRO A 446 6.22 0.39 -36.83
C PRO A 446 5.36 1.62 -36.53
N ILE A 447 5.94 2.63 -35.87
CA ILE A 447 5.30 3.91 -35.55
C ILE A 447 4.81 4.62 -36.83
N LEU A 448 5.64 4.67 -37.88
CA LEU A 448 5.24 5.33 -39.13
C LEU A 448 4.07 4.62 -39.79
N SER A 449 4.06 3.29 -39.78
CA SER A 449 2.96 2.48 -40.35
C SER A 449 1.64 2.66 -39.60
N LEU A 450 1.69 2.86 -38.28
CA LEU A 450 0.50 3.15 -37.47
C LEU A 450 0.02 4.58 -37.68
N LEU A 451 0.93 5.54 -37.82
CA LEU A 451 0.59 6.95 -38.04
C LEU A 451 -0.06 7.21 -39.38
N THR A 452 0.35 6.52 -40.45
CA THR A 452 -0.26 6.68 -41.78
C THR A 452 -1.73 6.26 -41.79
N VAL A 453 -2.11 5.28 -40.96
CA VAL A 453 -3.51 4.87 -40.77
C VAL A 453 -4.23 5.80 -39.78
N PHE A 454 -3.56 6.18 -38.69
CA PHE A 454 -4.18 6.93 -37.61
C PHE A 454 -4.49 8.39 -37.96
N TRP A 455 -3.56 9.10 -38.62
CA TRP A 455 -3.71 10.54 -38.87
C TRP A 455 -4.97 10.89 -39.69
N PRO A 456 -5.26 10.25 -40.83
CA PRO A 456 -6.45 10.58 -41.62
C PRO A 456 -7.77 10.42 -40.84
N ILE A 457 -7.84 9.42 -39.96
CA ILE A 457 -9.00 9.16 -39.11
C ILE A 457 -9.13 10.25 -38.05
N LEU A 458 -8.01 10.58 -37.38
CA LEU A 458 -7.96 11.62 -36.36
C LEU A 458 -8.26 13.02 -36.92
N GLU A 459 -7.75 13.34 -38.11
CA GLU A 459 -8.00 14.61 -38.78
C GLU A 459 -9.48 14.80 -39.10
N LYS A 460 -10.14 13.76 -39.62
CA LYS A 460 -11.59 13.79 -39.84
C LYS A 460 -12.36 13.89 -38.51
N LEU A 461 -11.91 13.20 -37.46
CA LEU A 461 -12.52 13.30 -36.12
C LEU A 461 -12.47 14.75 -35.60
N PHE A 462 -11.34 15.44 -35.73
CA PHE A 462 -11.21 16.87 -35.40
C PHE A 462 -12.04 17.80 -36.30
N ARG A 463 -12.55 17.33 -37.44
CA ARG A 463 -13.46 18.07 -38.33
C ARG A 463 -14.94 17.82 -38.02
N SER A 464 -15.25 16.79 -37.24
CA SER A 464 -16.62 16.41 -36.89
C SER A 464 -17.22 17.24 -35.75
N GLU A 465 -18.55 17.25 -35.64
CA GLU A 465 -19.26 17.87 -34.51
C GLU A 465 -19.05 17.11 -33.18
N HIS A 466 -18.50 15.89 -33.21
CA HIS A 466 -18.30 15.06 -32.02
C HIS A 466 -17.29 15.67 -31.03
N MET A 467 -16.46 16.62 -31.46
CA MET A 467 -15.48 17.34 -30.64
C MET A 467 -16.10 18.27 -29.58
N GLU A 468 -17.43 18.46 -29.60
CA GLU A 468 -18.15 19.10 -28.49
C GLU A 468 -18.00 18.32 -27.17
N SER A 469 -17.84 17.00 -27.24
CA SER A 469 -17.62 16.16 -26.06
C SER A 469 -16.23 16.37 -25.47
N GLY A 470 -16.16 16.92 -24.25
CA GLY A 470 -14.89 17.20 -23.57
C GLY A 470 -14.02 15.95 -23.32
N SER A 471 -14.64 14.79 -23.03
CA SER A 471 -13.89 13.55 -22.81
C SER A 471 -13.26 13.01 -24.09
N LEU A 472 -13.98 13.10 -25.22
CA LEU A 472 -13.49 12.67 -26.52
C LEU A 472 -12.39 13.62 -27.01
N ALA A 473 -12.60 14.93 -26.90
CA ALA A 473 -11.61 15.93 -27.26
C ALA A 473 -10.31 15.79 -26.45
N ALA A 474 -10.42 15.56 -25.13
CA ALA A 474 -9.26 15.31 -24.28
C ALA A 474 -8.48 14.05 -24.69
N ALA A 475 -9.18 12.95 -25.02
CA ALA A 475 -8.54 11.72 -25.48
C ALA A 475 -7.89 11.87 -26.85
N ALA A 476 -8.53 12.57 -27.80
CA ALA A 476 -7.99 12.86 -29.12
C ALA A 476 -6.73 13.75 -29.02
N CYS A 477 -6.79 14.78 -28.17
CA CYS A 477 -5.67 15.64 -27.86
C CYS A 477 -4.49 14.89 -27.23
N ARG A 478 -4.75 14.03 -26.22
CA ARG A 478 -3.72 13.18 -25.61
C ARG A 478 -3.08 12.25 -26.64
N ALA A 479 -3.89 11.56 -27.43
CA ALA A 479 -3.39 10.63 -28.46
C ALA A 479 -2.54 11.37 -29.51
N LEU A 480 -2.92 12.60 -29.87
CA LEU A 480 -2.15 13.47 -30.75
C LEU A 480 -0.81 13.89 -30.12
N SER A 481 -0.80 14.41 -28.90
CA SER A 481 0.45 14.77 -28.19
C SER A 481 1.43 13.60 -28.15
N VAL A 482 0.94 12.41 -27.78
CA VAL A 482 1.76 11.20 -27.71
C VAL A 482 2.24 10.77 -29.09
N ALA A 483 1.39 10.84 -30.12
CA ALA A 483 1.76 10.53 -31.50
C ALA A 483 2.92 11.42 -31.99
N VAL A 484 2.87 12.72 -31.69
CA VAL A 484 3.94 13.67 -32.06
C VAL A 484 5.23 13.31 -31.34
N GLN A 485 5.18 13.19 -30.01
CA GLN A 485 6.35 12.87 -29.18
C GLN A 485 7.01 11.54 -29.60
N SER A 486 6.20 10.56 -29.99
CA SER A 486 6.66 9.22 -30.36
C SER A 486 7.29 9.13 -31.74
N SER A 487 6.95 10.04 -32.67
CA SER A 487 7.35 9.92 -34.08
C SER A 487 8.43 10.90 -34.53
N GLY A 488 8.75 11.89 -33.70
CA GLY A 488 9.84 12.82 -33.97
C GLY A 488 9.63 13.56 -35.28
N GLU A 489 10.71 13.70 -36.07
CA GLU A 489 10.71 14.48 -37.32
C GLU A 489 9.65 14.03 -38.34
N HIS A 490 9.19 12.78 -38.28
CA HIS A 490 8.19 12.24 -39.21
C HIS A 490 6.83 12.96 -39.10
N PHE A 491 6.52 13.54 -37.93
CA PHE A 491 5.28 14.29 -37.72
C PHE A 491 5.37 15.76 -38.18
N MET A 492 6.58 16.27 -38.47
CA MET A 492 6.78 17.68 -38.87
C MET A 492 6.01 18.05 -40.14
N LEU A 493 5.83 17.09 -41.06
CA LEU A 493 5.05 17.30 -42.29
C LEU A 493 3.55 17.49 -42.04
N LEU A 494 3.04 16.97 -40.92
CA LEU A 494 1.62 17.06 -40.54
C LEU A 494 1.34 18.24 -39.59
N LEU A 495 2.39 18.87 -39.06
CA LEU A 495 2.27 19.96 -38.08
C LEU A 495 1.36 21.12 -38.53
N PRO A 496 1.41 21.61 -39.79
CA PRO A 496 0.52 22.69 -40.23
C PRO A 496 -0.96 22.30 -40.14
N SER A 497 -1.32 21.10 -40.61
CA SER A 497 -2.70 20.60 -40.54
C SER A 497 -3.17 20.36 -39.10
N VAL A 498 -2.25 19.96 -38.21
CA VAL A 498 -2.53 19.77 -36.79
C VAL A 498 -2.87 21.10 -36.12
N LEU A 499 -2.05 22.13 -36.34
CA LEU A 499 -2.27 23.46 -35.78
C LEU A 499 -3.56 24.09 -36.31
N GLU A 500 -3.89 23.88 -37.58
CA GLU A 500 -5.17 24.30 -38.14
C GLU A 500 -6.36 23.60 -37.44
N CYS A 501 -6.28 22.29 -37.23
CA CYS A 501 -7.33 21.54 -36.54
C CYS A 501 -7.50 21.99 -35.07
N LEU A 502 -6.39 22.17 -34.34
CA LEU A 502 -6.43 22.61 -32.93
C LEU A 502 -6.96 24.03 -32.80
N SER A 503 -6.50 24.95 -33.65
CA SER A 503 -6.96 26.36 -33.62
C SER A 503 -8.45 26.48 -33.95
N ARG A 504 -8.94 25.76 -34.97
CA ARG A 504 -10.37 25.74 -35.31
C ARG A 504 -11.21 25.22 -34.15
N ASN A 505 -10.85 24.07 -33.58
CA ASN A 505 -11.61 23.48 -32.46
C ASN A 505 -11.56 24.34 -31.20
N PHE A 506 -10.42 24.97 -30.90
CA PHE A 506 -10.32 25.90 -29.77
C PHE A 506 -11.23 27.12 -29.94
N LEU A 507 -11.34 27.67 -31.16
CA LEU A 507 -12.25 28.77 -31.45
C LEU A 507 -13.72 28.36 -31.30
N SER A 508 -14.07 27.14 -31.72
CA SER A 508 -15.42 26.58 -31.60
C SER A 508 -15.79 26.15 -30.17
N PHE A 509 -14.83 25.67 -29.38
CA PHE A 509 -15.04 25.05 -28.07
C PHE A 509 -14.07 25.62 -27.02
N GLN A 510 -14.18 26.93 -26.75
CA GLN A 510 -13.26 27.68 -25.87
C GLN A 510 -13.18 27.17 -24.42
N SER A 511 -14.14 26.37 -23.96
CA SER A 511 -14.18 25.81 -22.61
C SER A 511 -13.25 24.60 -22.41
N GLN A 512 -12.69 24.03 -23.48
CA GLN A 512 -11.87 22.82 -23.40
C GLN A 512 -10.37 23.15 -23.36
N GLU A 513 -9.74 22.98 -22.19
CA GLU A 513 -8.32 23.27 -21.96
C GLU A 513 -7.36 22.34 -22.73
N CYS A 514 -7.84 21.18 -23.18
CA CYS A 514 -7.02 20.16 -23.84
C CYS A 514 -6.34 20.67 -25.13
N TYR A 515 -6.98 21.56 -25.89
CA TYR A 515 -6.41 22.14 -27.10
C TYR A 515 -5.20 23.03 -26.81
N ILE A 516 -5.26 23.82 -25.73
CA ILE A 516 -4.15 24.68 -25.29
C ILE A 516 -2.99 23.81 -24.82
N ARG A 517 -3.27 22.79 -23.99
CA ARG A 517 -2.25 21.87 -23.49
C ARG A 517 -1.52 21.14 -24.62
N THR A 518 -2.27 20.65 -25.61
CA THR A 518 -1.69 20.00 -26.80
C THR A 518 -0.85 20.98 -27.62
N GLY A 519 -1.33 22.21 -27.81
CA GLY A 519 -0.56 23.27 -28.49
C GLY A 519 0.75 23.59 -27.77
N PHE A 520 0.75 23.58 -26.44
CA PHE A 520 1.95 23.76 -25.63
C PHE A 520 2.93 22.60 -25.80
N ASP A 521 2.46 21.34 -25.73
CA ASP A 521 3.29 20.15 -25.96
C ASP A 521 3.96 20.16 -27.34
N LEU A 522 3.21 20.60 -28.38
CA LEU A 522 3.71 20.78 -29.73
C LEU A 522 4.80 21.88 -29.81
N GLY A 523 4.65 22.96 -29.03
CA GLY A 523 5.64 24.04 -28.97
C GLY A 523 7.00 23.55 -28.47
N TYR A 524 7.03 22.80 -27.35
CA TYR A 524 8.26 22.19 -26.82
C TYR A 524 8.92 21.24 -27.81
N PHE A 525 8.10 20.50 -28.56
CA PHE A 525 8.60 19.59 -29.58
C PHE A 525 9.31 20.32 -30.72
N VAL A 526 8.72 21.41 -31.23
CA VAL A 526 9.32 22.21 -32.32
C VAL A 526 10.61 22.91 -31.85
N ASP A 527 10.63 23.47 -30.64
CA ASP A 527 11.82 24.11 -30.08
C ASP A 527 12.95 23.09 -29.82
N GLY A 528 12.60 21.87 -29.39
CA GLY A 528 13.55 20.78 -29.18
C GLY A 528 14.09 20.15 -30.46
N ALA A 529 13.34 20.21 -31.56
CA ALA A 529 13.79 19.73 -32.88
C ALA A 529 14.63 20.76 -33.67
N ALA A 530 14.60 22.03 -33.26
CA ALA A 530 15.35 23.13 -33.89
C ALA A 530 16.76 23.35 -33.30
N GLY A 531 17.11 22.66 -32.20
CA GLY A 531 18.44 22.64 -31.58
C GLY A 531 19.17 21.33 -31.85
#